data_AF-A0A0G1W3J9-F1
#
_entry.id   AF-A0A0G1W3J9-F1
#
_cell.length_a   1.000
_cell.length_b   1.000
_cell.length_c   1.000
_cell.angle_alpha   90.00
_cell.angle_beta   90.00
_cell.angle_gamma   90.00
#
_symmetry.space_group_name_H-M   'P 1'
#
loop_
_entity.id
_entity.type
_entity.pdbx_description
1 polymer ?
#
loop_
_entity_poly.entity_id
_entity_poly.type
_entity_poly.pdbx_seq_one_letter_code
_entity_poly.pdbx_strand_id
1 'polypeptide(L)'
;MRKIPLNEARNFQLGYIETIPTLREALEKAGLGAWGQEQAARNLGEAELDRATAQLEAVWARSLPSTPAGLLTEERGLYQAEFHAHLQHHIRAYRAGLRPRGSAEWWLKKEIRDSYERLFVTGREAAGKFGELTETEVKLLRKLRYQDFKYLRKFLDDLDAGRGVMDYARRMALYAAAGEQAYWAGYLCGLPQGAAVQWVLGEAEHCESCPELATGGPWKNGIYEPTDLLSRGLFPKSLKLACKRGCQCSLKAVRRPAGRRPPWKAGVGSTTVG
;
A
#
# COMPACT_ATOMS: atom_id res chain seq x y z
N MET A 1 15.23 -4.32 27.30
CA MET A 1 15.09 -3.05 26.55
C MET A 1 16.40 -2.30 26.64
N ARG A 2 17.19 -2.21 25.55
CA ARG A 2 18.41 -1.38 25.52
C ARG A 2 18.05 -0.03 24.91
N LYS A 3 18.42 1.07 25.59
CA LYS A 3 18.33 2.43 25.05
C LYS A 3 19.42 2.58 23.99
N ILE A 4 19.01 2.92 22.76
CA ILE A 4 19.93 3.24 21.67
C ILE A 4 20.50 4.66 21.94
N PRO A 5 21.82 4.89 21.90
CA PRO A 5 22.39 6.21 22.14
C PRO A 5 22.00 7.20 21.03
N LEU A 6 21.77 8.46 21.40
CA LEU A 6 21.43 9.59 20.50
C LEU A 6 22.40 9.80 19.32
N ASN A 7 23.58 9.17 19.36
CA ASN A 7 24.61 9.29 18.34
C ASN A 7 24.32 8.39 17.11
N GLU A 8 23.51 7.34 17.24
CA GLU A 8 23.10 6.49 16.10
C GLU A 8 21.93 7.08 15.30
N ALA A 9 21.11 7.94 15.91
CA ALA A 9 20.05 8.68 15.20
C ALA A 9 20.62 9.75 14.25
N ARG A 10 21.83 10.25 14.53
CA ARG A 10 22.54 11.22 13.66
C ARG A 10 23.15 10.57 12.42
N ASN A 11 23.62 9.32 12.52
CA ASN A 11 24.13 8.56 11.38
C ASN A 11 23.01 8.15 10.40
N PHE A 12 21.76 8.11 10.87
CA PHE A 12 20.60 7.84 10.01
C PHE A 12 20.23 9.01 9.09
N GLN A 13 20.57 10.26 9.46
CA GLN A 13 20.38 11.44 8.60
C GLN A 13 21.54 11.67 7.61
N LEU A 14 22.77 11.26 7.96
CA LEU A 14 23.93 11.40 7.08
C LEU A 14 23.98 10.32 5.97
N GLY A 15 23.38 9.14 6.20
CA GLY A 15 23.22 8.10 5.16
C GLY A 15 22.35 8.53 3.97
N TYR A 16 21.58 9.61 4.10
CA TYR A 16 20.81 10.20 2.99
C TYR A 16 21.65 11.08 2.06
N ILE A 17 22.81 11.58 2.51
CA ILE A 17 23.73 12.35 1.66
C ILE A 17 24.49 11.42 0.71
N GLU A 18 24.72 10.17 1.11
CA GLU A 18 25.40 9.17 0.25
C GLU A 18 24.51 8.63 -0.88
N THR A 19 23.20 8.81 -0.81
CA THR A 19 22.23 8.26 -1.77
C THR A 19 21.64 9.31 -2.73
N ILE A 20 22.13 10.54 -2.70
CA ILE A 20 21.77 11.59 -3.65
C ILE A 20 23.02 11.96 -4.46
N PRO A 21 23.27 11.26 -5.60
CA PRO A 21 24.45 11.49 -6.45
C PRO A 21 24.63 12.97 -6.83
N THR A 22 23.54 13.69 -7.00
CA THR A 22 23.53 15.10 -7.43
C THR A 22 24.01 16.08 -6.36
N LEU A 23 23.85 15.78 -5.07
CA LEU A 23 24.35 16.65 -3.99
C LEU A 23 25.85 16.43 -3.76
N ARG A 24 26.30 15.16 -3.81
CA ARG A 24 27.72 14.83 -3.75
C ARG A 24 28.49 15.42 -4.95
N GLU A 25 27.99 15.24 -6.17
CA GLU A 25 28.61 15.82 -7.37
C GLU A 25 28.67 17.36 -7.34
N ALA A 26 27.62 18.02 -6.80
CA ALA A 26 27.61 19.48 -6.68
C ALA A 26 28.65 19.97 -5.65
N LEU A 27 28.81 19.26 -4.54
CA LEU A 27 29.79 19.59 -3.49
C LEU A 27 31.24 19.25 -3.91
N GLU A 28 31.44 18.17 -4.66
CA GLU A 28 32.73 17.82 -5.26
C GLU A 28 33.16 18.82 -6.33
N LYS A 29 32.25 19.27 -7.20
CA LYS A 29 32.51 20.34 -8.18
C LYS A 29 32.86 21.68 -7.53
N ALA A 30 32.44 21.92 -6.29
CA ALA A 30 32.79 23.09 -5.51
C ALA A 30 34.15 22.95 -4.80
N GLY A 31 34.87 21.83 -4.96
CA GLY A 31 36.21 21.62 -4.39
C GLY A 31 36.21 21.34 -2.88
N LEU A 32 35.05 21.01 -2.29
CA LEU A 32 34.95 20.72 -0.86
C LEU A 32 35.30 19.26 -0.60
N GLY A 33 36.45 19.01 0.04
CA GLY A 33 36.78 17.70 0.60
C GLY A 33 35.80 17.29 1.71
N ALA A 34 35.86 16.02 2.16
CA ALA A 34 34.90 15.43 3.10
C ALA A 34 34.61 16.29 4.35
N TRP A 35 35.62 16.98 4.89
CA TRP A 35 35.46 17.89 6.04
C TRP A 35 34.72 19.19 5.69
N GLY A 36 34.93 19.74 4.49
CA GLY A 36 34.21 20.90 3.98
C GLY A 36 32.75 20.61 3.66
N GLN A 37 32.44 19.38 3.23
CA GLN A 37 31.06 18.92 3.03
C GLN A 37 30.29 18.82 4.36
N GLU A 38 30.96 18.35 5.42
CA GLU A 38 30.37 18.27 6.76
C GLU A 38 30.16 19.65 7.39
N GLN A 39 31.08 20.60 7.21
CA GLN A 39 30.90 22.00 7.66
C GLN A 39 29.83 22.75 6.84
N ALA A 40 29.79 22.58 5.52
CA ALA A 40 28.77 23.20 4.67
C ALA A 40 27.36 22.74 5.07
N ALA A 41 27.17 21.43 5.32
CA ALA A 41 25.90 20.89 5.82
C ALA A 41 25.50 21.44 7.19
N ARG A 42 26.46 21.80 8.05
CA ARG A 42 26.22 22.42 9.37
C ARG A 42 25.93 23.93 9.29
N ASN A 43 26.40 24.61 8.26
CA ASN A 43 26.27 26.07 8.09
C ASN A 43 25.10 26.50 7.21
N LEU A 44 24.45 25.56 6.50
CA LEU A 44 23.20 25.85 5.80
C LEU A 44 22.16 26.29 6.83
N GLY A 45 21.67 27.51 6.70
CA GLY A 45 20.57 27.99 7.53
C GLY A 45 19.33 27.11 7.30
N GLU A 46 18.42 27.07 8.28
CA GLU A 46 17.17 26.30 8.19
C GLU A 46 16.41 26.58 6.87
N ALA A 47 16.42 27.84 6.41
CA ALA A 47 15.82 28.26 5.15
C ALA A 47 16.51 27.73 3.88
N GLU A 48 17.80 27.38 3.93
CA GLU A 48 18.52 26.74 2.82
C GLU A 48 18.30 25.24 2.81
N LEU A 49 18.20 24.63 3.99
CA LEU A 49 17.82 23.22 4.15
C LEU A 49 16.39 22.98 3.64
N ASP A 50 15.46 23.88 3.95
CA ASP A 50 14.08 23.85 3.45
C ASP A 50 14.03 24.01 1.92
N ARG A 51 14.84 24.91 1.35
CA ARG A 51 14.94 25.09 -0.11
C ARG A 51 15.52 23.86 -0.80
N ALA A 52 16.57 23.26 -0.24
CA ALA A 52 17.17 22.04 -0.76
C ALA A 52 16.19 20.86 -0.68
N THR A 53 15.48 20.72 0.44
CA THR A 53 14.42 19.72 0.61
C THR A 53 13.30 19.91 -0.41
N ALA A 54 12.79 21.14 -0.57
CA ALA A 54 11.76 21.45 -1.55
C ALA A 54 12.23 21.20 -3.01
N GLN A 55 13.51 21.48 -3.31
CA GLN A 55 14.08 21.17 -4.63
C GLN A 55 14.20 19.67 -4.85
N LEU A 56 14.63 18.89 -3.85
CA LEU A 56 14.69 17.43 -3.92
C LEU A 56 13.29 16.82 -4.04
N GLU A 57 12.30 17.31 -3.30
CA GLU A 57 10.90 16.90 -3.45
C GLU A 57 10.36 17.24 -4.85
N ALA A 58 10.72 18.40 -5.41
CA ALA A 58 10.31 18.78 -6.76
C ALA A 58 11.01 17.95 -7.84
N VAL A 59 12.29 17.61 -7.67
CA VAL A 59 13.02 16.68 -8.53
C VAL A 59 12.39 15.30 -8.41
N TRP A 60 12.18 14.78 -7.21
CA TRP A 60 11.51 13.50 -6.97
C TRP A 60 10.11 13.49 -7.59
N ALA A 61 9.30 14.54 -7.44
CA ALA A 61 7.97 14.61 -8.06
C ALA A 61 8.02 14.57 -9.61
N ARG A 62 9.13 15.04 -10.21
CA ARG A 62 9.40 14.98 -11.66
C ARG A 62 10.11 13.68 -12.09
N SER A 63 10.83 13.05 -11.18
CA SER A 63 11.68 11.87 -11.37
C SER A 63 11.07 10.59 -10.81
N LEU A 64 9.91 10.66 -10.15
CA LEU A 64 9.05 9.50 -9.91
C LEU A 64 8.95 8.84 -11.26
N PRO A 65 9.49 7.63 -11.42
CA PRO A 65 9.42 6.99 -12.70
C PRO A 65 7.94 7.00 -13.06
N SER A 66 7.61 7.64 -14.17
CA SER A 66 6.50 7.19 -14.96
C SER A 66 6.92 5.82 -15.48
N THR A 67 7.14 4.83 -14.59
CA THR A 67 6.89 3.45 -14.93
C THR A 67 5.48 3.55 -15.48
N PRO A 68 5.30 3.44 -16.82
CA PRO A 68 4.04 3.78 -17.44
C PRO A 68 3.03 2.98 -16.65
N ALA A 69 2.03 3.65 -16.05
CA ALA A 69 1.12 3.00 -15.13
C ALA A 69 0.53 1.70 -15.72
N GLY A 70 0.56 1.58 -17.06
CA GLY A 70 0.37 0.36 -17.83
C GLY A 70 1.26 -0.84 -17.46
N LEU A 71 2.60 -0.74 -17.41
CA LEU A 71 3.49 -1.90 -17.17
C LEU A 71 3.21 -2.59 -15.82
N LEU A 72 3.07 -1.80 -14.75
CA LEU A 72 2.73 -2.34 -13.43
C LEU A 72 1.27 -2.80 -13.34
N THR A 73 0.39 -2.29 -14.21
CA THR A 73 -0.99 -2.76 -14.32
C THR A 73 -1.06 -4.11 -15.02
N GLU A 74 -0.25 -4.33 -16.06
CA GLU A 74 -0.14 -5.60 -16.78
C GLU A 74 0.44 -6.70 -15.88
N GLU A 75 1.57 -6.42 -15.20
CA GLU A 75 2.18 -7.36 -14.27
C GLU A 75 1.23 -7.74 -13.13
N ARG A 76 0.53 -6.75 -12.56
CA ARG A 76 -0.53 -6.99 -11.56
C ARG A 76 -1.64 -7.89 -12.11
N GLY A 77 -2.10 -7.63 -13.33
CA GLY A 77 -3.14 -8.43 -13.99
C GLY A 77 -2.71 -9.89 -14.19
N LEU A 78 -1.45 -10.11 -14.60
CA LEU A 78 -0.87 -11.45 -14.74
C LEU A 78 -0.83 -12.19 -13.39
N TYR A 79 -0.35 -11.55 -12.32
CA TYR A 79 -0.33 -12.17 -10.99
C TYR A 79 -1.72 -12.52 -10.47
N GLN A 80 -2.73 -11.71 -10.74
CA GLN A 80 -4.11 -12.03 -10.38
C GLN A 80 -4.64 -13.23 -11.18
N ALA A 81 -4.32 -13.32 -12.47
CA ALA A 81 -4.72 -14.43 -13.32
C ALA A 81 -4.07 -15.74 -12.88
N GLU A 82 -2.75 -15.73 -12.62
CA GLU A 82 -2.01 -16.88 -12.08
C GLU A 82 -2.58 -17.33 -10.73
N PHE A 83 -2.77 -16.37 -9.81
CA PHE A 83 -3.33 -16.66 -8.50
C PHE A 83 -4.73 -17.29 -8.61
N HIS A 84 -5.59 -16.74 -9.46
CA HIS A 84 -6.91 -17.30 -9.72
C HIS A 84 -6.82 -18.74 -10.27
N ALA A 85 -5.93 -18.99 -11.22
CA ALA A 85 -5.72 -20.33 -11.78
C ALA A 85 -5.24 -21.33 -10.73
N HIS A 86 -4.33 -20.93 -9.84
CA HIS A 86 -3.85 -21.77 -8.74
C HIS A 86 -4.96 -22.12 -7.73
N LEU A 87 -5.78 -21.13 -7.34
CA LEU A 87 -6.94 -21.37 -6.48
C LEU A 87 -7.89 -22.37 -7.11
N GLN A 88 -8.22 -22.20 -8.40
CA GLN A 88 -9.08 -23.13 -9.12
C GLN A 88 -8.49 -24.53 -9.18
N HIS A 89 -7.18 -24.66 -9.44
CA HIS A 89 -6.50 -25.95 -9.46
C HIS A 89 -6.64 -26.68 -8.11
N HIS A 90 -6.40 -25.99 -6.99
CA HIS A 90 -6.53 -26.58 -5.67
C HIS A 90 -7.97 -26.96 -5.31
N ILE A 91 -8.96 -26.16 -5.71
CA ILE A 91 -10.38 -26.50 -5.50
C ILE A 91 -10.83 -27.67 -6.37
N ARG A 92 -10.37 -27.76 -7.63
CA ARG A 92 -10.65 -28.92 -8.48
C ARG A 92 -10.07 -30.20 -7.88
N ALA A 93 -8.82 -30.17 -7.42
CA ALA A 93 -8.19 -31.31 -6.75
C ALA A 93 -8.94 -31.71 -5.47
N TYR A 94 -9.41 -30.74 -4.68
CA TYR A 94 -10.22 -30.98 -3.49
C TYR A 94 -11.55 -31.67 -3.84
N ARG A 95 -12.30 -31.14 -4.81
CA ARG A 95 -13.59 -31.68 -5.23
C ARG A 95 -13.48 -33.08 -5.85
N ALA A 96 -12.35 -33.40 -6.48
CA ALA A 96 -12.08 -34.71 -7.03
C ALA A 96 -11.65 -35.76 -5.97
N GLY A 97 -11.61 -35.39 -4.69
CA GLY A 97 -11.15 -36.28 -3.61
C GLY A 97 -9.64 -36.52 -3.61
N LEU A 98 -8.88 -35.89 -4.51
CA LEU A 98 -7.42 -36.02 -4.62
C LEU A 98 -6.68 -35.28 -3.50
N ARG A 99 -7.39 -34.46 -2.71
CA ARG A 99 -6.83 -33.69 -1.62
C ARG A 99 -7.77 -33.71 -0.42
N PRO A 100 -7.31 -34.10 0.78
CA PRO A 100 -8.09 -33.96 2.00
C PRO A 100 -8.39 -32.49 2.34
N ARG A 101 -9.48 -32.24 3.09
CA ARG A 101 -9.92 -30.90 3.49
C ARG A 101 -8.81 -30.06 4.13
N GLY A 102 -8.11 -30.61 5.12
CA GLY A 102 -7.01 -29.91 5.81
C GLY A 102 -5.90 -29.49 4.85
N SER A 103 -5.53 -30.37 3.93
CA SER A 103 -4.54 -30.07 2.88
C SER A 103 -5.04 -29.00 1.91
N ALA A 104 -6.32 -29.04 1.52
CA ALA A 104 -6.92 -28.02 0.66
C ALA A 104 -6.91 -26.64 1.34
N GLU A 105 -7.34 -26.55 2.60
CA GLU A 105 -7.29 -25.31 3.38
C GLU A 105 -5.86 -24.77 3.48
N TRP A 106 -4.88 -25.62 3.79
CA TRP A 106 -3.48 -25.21 3.89
C TRP A 106 -2.95 -24.62 2.59
N TRP A 107 -3.15 -25.31 1.47
CA TRP A 107 -2.69 -24.85 0.15
C TRP A 107 -3.37 -23.54 -0.26
N LEU A 108 -4.68 -23.43 -0.10
CA LEU A 108 -5.41 -22.19 -0.43
C LEU A 108 -4.93 -21.00 0.41
N LYS A 109 -4.67 -21.22 1.71
CA LYS A 109 -4.09 -20.20 2.59
C LYS A 109 -2.68 -19.82 2.19
N LYS A 110 -1.88 -20.78 1.75
CA LYS A 110 -0.52 -20.53 1.24
C LYS A 110 -0.60 -19.65 -0.01
N GLU A 111 -1.41 -20.01 -1.00
CA GLU A 111 -1.56 -19.22 -2.23
C GLU A 111 -2.05 -17.79 -1.95
N ILE A 112 -3.03 -17.60 -1.06
CA ILE A 112 -3.45 -16.27 -0.62
C ILE A 112 -2.28 -15.51 0.02
N ARG A 113 -1.47 -16.19 0.84
CA ARG A 113 -0.33 -15.55 1.53
C ARG A 113 0.73 -15.09 0.54
N ASP A 114 1.12 -15.95 -0.38
CA ASP A 114 2.19 -15.69 -1.34
C ASP A 114 1.74 -14.61 -2.34
N SER A 115 0.49 -14.68 -2.83
CA SER A 115 -0.07 -13.68 -3.73
C SER A 115 -0.17 -12.29 -3.09
N TYR A 116 -0.63 -12.21 -1.83
CA TYR A 116 -0.72 -10.92 -1.13
C TYR A 116 0.65 -10.31 -0.88
N GLU A 117 1.64 -11.13 -0.55
CA GLU A 117 3.01 -10.68 -0.34
C GLU A 117 3.61 -10.15 -1.64
N ARG A 118 3.48 -10.89 -2.74
CA ARG A 118 3.94 -10.47 -4.07
C ARG A 118 3.27 -9.15 -4.48
N LEU A 119 1.93 -9.09 -4.44
CA LEU A 119 1.18 -7.87 -4.80
C LEU A 119 1.56 -6.68 -3.92
N PHE A 120 1.79 -6.88 -2.63
CA PHE A 120 2.23 -5.81 -1.73
C PHE A 120 3.64 -5.32 -2.07
N VAL A 121 4.58 -6.22 -2.35
CA VAL A 121 5.92 -5.85 -2.81
C VAL A 121 5.83 -5.06 -4.12
N THR A 122 5.09 -5.54 -5.11
CA THR A 122 4.87 -4.84 -6.38
C THR A 122 4.26 -3.45 -6.17
N GLY A 123 3.28 -3.32 -5.26
CA GLY A 123 2.71 -2.02 -4.92
C GLY A 123 3.73 -1.07 -4.29
N ARG A 124 4.57 -1.58 -3.39
CA ARG A 124 5.61 -0.79 -2.72
C ARG A 124 6.69 -0.32 -3.69
N GLU A 125 7.10 -1.20 -4.61
CA GLU A 125 8.04 -0.89 -5.69
C GLU A 125 7.43 0.13 -6.67
N ALA A 126 6.13 0.05 -6.95
CA ALA A 126 5.40 1.04 -7.73
C ALA A 126 5.42 2.44 -7.10
N ALA A 127 5.64 2.54 -5.78
CA ALA A 127 5.83 3.79 -5.07
C ALA A 127 7.31 4.20 -4.92
N GLY A 128 8.24 3.42 -5.49
CA GLY A 128 9.68 3.68 -5.45
C GLY A 128 10.42 3.10 -4.24
N LYS A 129 9.78 2.25 -3.43
CA LYS A 129 10.42 1.65 -2.24
C LYS A 129 10.71 0.16 -2.45
N PHE A 130 12.00 -0.16 -2.55
CA PHE A 130 12.56 -1.49 -2.76
C PHE A 130 13.11 -2.10 -1.45
N GLY A 131 13.50 -3.38 -1.46
CA GLY A 131 14.17 -4.06 -0.35
C GLY A 131 13.30 -5.06 0.42
N GLU A 132 13.66 -5.39 1.65
CA GLU A 132 12.90 -6.35 2.47
C GLU A 132 11.66 -5.71 3.12
N LEU A 133 10.66 -6.52 3.47
CA LEU A 133 9.49 -6.05 4.22
C LEU A 133 9.87 -5.78 5.68
N THR A 134 9.47 -4.62 6.20
CA THR A 134 9.61 -4.30 7.63
C THR A 134 8.66 -5.15 8.47
N GLU A 135 8.94 -5.31 9.77
CA GLU A 135 8.03 -6.03 10.68
C GLU A 135 6.61 -5.44 10.70
N THR A 136 6.49 -4.12 10.57
CA THR A 136 5.20 -3.42 10.53
C THR A 136 4.42 -3.79 9.27
N GLU A 137 5.09 -3.84 8.11
CA GLU A 137 4.49 -4.27 6.83
C GLU A 137 4.08 -5.75 6.89
N VAL A 138 4.90 -6.62 7.48
CA VAL A 138 4.55 -8.04 7.70
C VAL A 138 3.32 -8.18 8.60
N LYS A 139 3.22 -7.40 9.69
CA LYS A 139 2.04 -7.37 10.57
C LYS A 139 0.80 -6.88 9.82
N LEU A 140 0.93 -5.85 8.99
CA LEU A 140 -0.16 -5.34 8.15
C LEU A 140 -0.65 -6.43 7.18
N LEU A 141 0.25 -7.09 6.46
CA LEU A 141 -0.09 -8.20 5.55
C LEU A 141 -0.79 -9.35 6.27
N ARG A 142 -0.37 -9.71 7.49
CA ARG A 142 -1.08 -10.71 8.31
C ARG A 142 -2.51 -10.27 8.62
N LYS A 143 -2.71 -8.99 8.95
CA LYS A 143 -4.03 -8.41 9.23
C LYS A 143 -4.94 -8.42 8.01
N LEU A 144 -4.43 -8.07 6.83
CA LEU A 144 -5.19 -8.09 5.57
C LEU A 144 -5.69 -9.51 5.26
N ARG A 145 -4.81 -10.51 5.33
CA ARG A 145 -5.12 -11.92 5.01
C ARG A 145 -6.06 -12.59 6.01
N TYR A 146 -6.08 -12.13 7.27
CA TYR A 146 -6.87 -12.75 8.33
C TYR A 146 -8.37 -12.81 8.00
N GLN A 147 -8.93 -11.77 7.40
CA GLN A 147 -10.34 -11.77 7.01
C GLN A 147 -10.61 -12.78 5.89
N ASP A 148 -9.75 -12.84 4.87
CA ASP A 148 -9.89 -13.80 3.77
C ASP A 148 -9.77 -15.25 4.23
N PHE A 149 -8.93 -15.54 5.24
CA PHE A 149 -8.87 -16.87 5.84
C PHE A 149 -10.17 -17.28 6.53
N LYS A 150 -10.89 -16.34 7.15
CA LYS A 150 -12.22 -16.63 7.72
C LYS A 150 -13.23 -16.94 6.63
N TYR A 151 -13.26 -16.11 5.58
CA TYR A 151 -14.16 -16.34 4.44
C TYR A 151 -13.85 -17.65 3.71
N LEU A 152 -12.57 -18.03 3.61
CA LEU A 152 -12.09 -19.26 3.00
C LEU A 152 -12.60 -20.51 3.74
N ARG A 153 -12.54 -20.53 5.07
CA ARG A 153 -13.06 -21.66 5.85
C ARG A 153 -14.55 -21.86 5.60
N LYS A 154 -15.32 -20.78 5.68
CA LYS A 154 -16.76 -20.82 5.37
C LYS A 154 -17.01 -21.28 3.93
N PHE A 155 -16.18 -20.84 2.98
CA PHE A 155 -16.28 -21.33 1.60
C PHE A 155 -16.09 -22.85 1.50
N LEU A 156 -15.07 -23.38 2.17
CA LEU A 156 -14.85 -24.83 2.20
C LEU A 156 -15.99 -25.55 2.94
N ASP A 157 -16.58 -24.98 3.99
CA ASP A 157 -17.77 -25.56 4.64
C ASP A 157 -18.98 -25.59 3.69
N ASP A 158 -19.22 -24.49 2.97
CA ASP A 158 -20.30 -24.40 1.97
C ASP A 158 -20.09 -25.40 0.83
N LEU A 159 -18.83 -25.63 0.44
CA LEU A 159 -18.43 -26.56 -0.61
C LEU A 159 -18.73 -28.01 -0.19
N ASP A 160 -18.37 -28.41 1.03
CA ASP A 160 -18.63 -29.74 1.57
C ASP A 160 -20.13 -30.03 1.72
N ALA A 161 -20.88 -29.02 2.15
CA ALA A 161 -22.30 -29.13 2.35
C ALA A 161 -23.13 -28.98 1.06
N GLY A 162 -22.51 -28.57 -0.06
CA GLY A 162 -23.22 -28.24 -1.29
C GLY A 162 -24.20 -27.07 -1.14
N ARG A 163 -23.97 -26.14 -0.20
CA ARG A 163 -24.89 -25.03 0.14
C ARG A 163 -24.42 -23.66 -0.38
N GLY A 164 -23.48 -23.62 -1.30
CA GLY A 164 -23.03 -22.38 -1.92
C GLY A 164 -24.11 -21.71 -2.75
N VAL A 165 -24.51 -20.50 -2.38
CA VAL A 165 -25.45 -19.68 -3.17
C VAL A 165 -24.77 -19.04 -4.39
N MET A 166 -23.46 -18.84 -4.33
CA MET A 166 -22.66 -18.27 -5.41
C MET A 166 -21.90 -19.37 -6.14
N ASP A 167 -21.84 -19.27 -7.47
CA ASP A 167 -20.94 -20.10 -8.27
C ASP A 167 -19.51 -20.10 -7.69
N TYR A 168 -18.93 -21.29 -7.55
CA TYR A 168 -17.66 -21.46 -6.86
C TYR A 168 -16.49 -20.84 -7.61
N ALA A 169 -16.50 -20.86 -8.95
CA ALA A 169 -15.46 -20.20 -9.73
C ALA A 169 -15.55 -18.68 -9.56
N ARG A 170 -16.76 -18.12 -9.60
CA ARG A 170 -17.01 -16.70 -9.30
C ARG A 170 -16.56 -16.32 -7.89
N ARG A 171 -16.81 -17.17 -6.89
CA ARG A 171 -16.34 -16.94 -5.52
C ARG A 171 -14.80 -17.00 -5.41
N MET A 172 -14.12 -17.81 -6.22
CA MET A 172 -12.65 -17.81 -6.32
C MET A 172 -12.10 -16.53 -6.93
N ALA A 173 -12.73 -16.02 -8.00
CA ALA A 173 -12.35 -14.74 -8.59
C ALA A 173 -12.41 -13.59 -7.57
N LEU A 174 -13.32 -13.66 -6.59
CA LEU A 174 -13.33 -12.70 -5.49
C LEU A 174 -12.03 -12.72 -4.69
N TYR A 175 -11.41 -13.86 -4.39
CA TYR A 175 -10.15 -13.87 -3.62
C TYR A 175 -9.01 -13.25 -4.42
N ALA A 176 -8.95 -13.48 -5.73
CA ALA A 176 -7.97 -12.84 -6.61
C ALA A 176 -8.15 -11.32 -6.64
N ALA A 177 -9.40 -10.85 -6.80
CA ALA A 177 -9.70 -9.42 -6.73
C ALA A 177 -9.39 -8.79 -5.36
N ALA A 178 -9.52 -9.57 -4.27
CA ALA A 178 -9.17 -9.12 -2.93
C ALA A 178 -7.67 -8.83 -2.77
N GLY A 179 -6.82 -9.49 -3.57
CA GLY A 179 -5.38 -9.25 -3.58
C GLY A 179 -5.02 -7.81 -3.93
N GLU A 180 -5.86 -7.06 -4.66
CA GLU A 180 -5.60 -5.65 -4.98
C GLU A 180 -5.47 -4.79 -3.73
N GLN A 181 -6.17 -5.13 -2.64
CA GLN A 181 -6.02 -4.38 -1.39
C GLN A 181 -4.59 -4.47 -0.85
N ALA A 182 -3.89 -5.59 -1.08
CA ALA A 182 -2.50 -5.77 -0.68
C ALA A 182 -1.57 -4.92 -1.54
N TYR A 183 -1.82 -4.86 -2.86
CA TYR A 183 -1.11 -3.94 -3.76
C TYR A 183 -1.24 -2.49 -3.30
N TRP A 184 -2.47 -2.00 -3.06
CA TRP A 184 -2.67 -0.63 -2.62
C TRP A 184 -2.12 -0.34 -1.23
N ALA A 185 -2.17 -1.32 -0.31
CA ALA A 185 -1.50 -1.18 0.98
C ALA A 185 0.02 -1.07 0.83
N GLY A 186 0.63 -1.88 -0.05
CA GLY A 186 2.04 -1.80 -0.39
C GLY A 186 2.43 -0.46 -1.00
N TYR A 187 1.63 0.03 -1.94
CA TYR A 187 1.78 1.35 -2.56
C TYR A 187 1.80 2.46 -1.51
N LEU A 188 0.82 2.47 -0.60
CA LEU A 188 0.78 3.45 0.49
C LEU A 188 1.97 3.35 1.45
N CYS A 189 2.44 2.14 1.76
CA CYS A 189 3.64 1.93 2.59
C CYS A 189 4.95 2.32 1.90
N GLY A 190 4.94 2.37 0.56
CA GLY A 190 6.08 2.76 -0.25
C GLY A 190 6.23 4.25 -0.48
N LEU A 191 5.15 5.03 -0.33
CA LEU A 191 5.19 6.48 -0.50
C LEU A 191 6.04 7.17 0.59
N PRO A 192 6.78 8.24 0.24
CA PRO A 192 7.58 8.98 1.20
C PRO A 192 6.71 9.69 2.24
N GLN A 193 7.30 10.01 3.39
CA GLN A 193 6.64 10.83 4.41
C GLN A 193 6.27 12.20 3.81
N GLY A 194 5.08 12.70 4.12
CA GLY A 194 4.58 13.96 3.56
C GLY A 194 3.84 13.83 2.23
N ALA A 195 3.91 12.67 1.57
CA ALA A 195 3.13 12.40 0.37
C ALA A 195 1.61 12.55 0.61
N ALA A 196 0.90 12.82 -0.48
CA ALA A 196 -0.56 12.82 -0.52
C ALA A 196 -1.04 11.92 -1.66
N VAL A 197 -2.20 11.30 -1.47
CA VAL A 197 -2.85 10.46 -2.48
C VAL A 197 -4.28 10.91 -2.70
N GLN A 198 -4.72 10.90 -3.94
CA GLN A 198 -6.11 11.13 -4.30
C GLN A 198 -6.80 9.80 -4.56
N TRP A 199 -8.00 9.63 -4.00
CA TRP A 199 -8.91 8.55 -4.35
C TRP A 199 -9.56 8.83 -5.70
N VAL A 200 -9.35 7.94 -6.67
CA VAL A 200 -9.83 8.12 -8.06
C VAL A 200 -10.87 7.06 -8.37
N LEU A 201 -12.02 7.49 -8.90
CA LEU A 201 -13.07 6.60 -9.38
C LEU A 201 -12.76 6.18 -10.82
N GLY A 202 -12.74 4.87 -11.07
CA GLY A 202 -12.69 4.32 -12.44
C GLY A 202 -14.06 4.23 -13.11
N GLU A 203 -14.09 3.74 -14.34
CA GLU A 203 -15.31 3.57 -15.15
C GLU A 203 -16.03 2.26 -14.79
N ALA A 204 -16.72 2.25 -13.65
CA ALA A 204 -17.52 1.14 -13.17
C ALA A 204 -18.62 1.61 -12.21
N GLU A 205 -19.56 0.73 -11.88
CA GLU A 205 -20.46 0.96 -10.75
C GLU A 205 -19.66 1.09 -9.44
N HIS A 206 -20.04 2.07 -8.64
CA HIS A 206 -19.41 2.40 -7.36
C HIS A 206 -20.39 2.22 -6.22
N CYS A 207 -19.92 1.72 -5.07
CA CYS A 207 -20.74 1.71 -3.87
C CYS A 207 -20.79 3.10 -3.22
N GLU A 208 -21.70 3.32 -2.29
CA GLU A 208 -21.82 4.55 -1.49
C GLU A 208 -20.49 5.06 -0.90
N SER A 209 -19.62 4.16 -0.42
CA SER A 209 -18.34 4.55 0.19
C SER A 209 -17.33 5.12 -0.82
N CYS A 210 -17.48 4.82 -2.12
CA CYS A 210 -16.51 5.22 -3.13
C CYS A 210 -16.60 6.72 -3.45
N PRO A 211 -17.78 7.30 -3.78
CA PRO A 211 -17.94 8.74 -3.91
C PRO A 211 -17.62 9.51 -2.62
N GLU A 212 -17.95 8.96 -1.45
CA GLU A 212 -17.57 9.57 -0.16
C GLU A 212 -16.06 9.69 0.00
N LEU A 213 -15.30 8.66 -0.43
CA LEU A 213 -13.85 8.71 -0.42
C LEU A 213 -13.29 9.63 -1.51
N ALA A 214 -13.90 9.68 -2.69
CA ALA A 214 -13.47 10.55 -3.79
C ALA A 214 -13.72 12.04 -3.53
N THR A 215 -14.70 12.38 -2.69
CA THR A 215 -15.05 13.77 -2.34
C THR A 215 -14.68 14.15 -0.90
N GLY A 216 -14.28 13.17 -0.08
CA GLY A 216 -13.95 13.37 1.32
C GLY A 216 -12.50 13.76 1.58
N GLY A 217 -11.98 13.28 2.71
CA GLY A 217 -10.61 13.55 3.16
C GLY A 217 -10.44 14.92 3.81
N PRO A 218 -9.27 15.21 4.39
CA PRO A 218 -9.07 16.45 5.15
C PRO A 218 -9.26 17.70 4.29
N TRP A 219 -9.06 17.58 2.97
CA TRP A 219 -9.20 18.67 2.00
C TRP A 219 -10.50 18.62 1.18
N LYS A 220 -11.45 17.73 1.51
CA LYS A 220 -12.77 17.61 0.83
C LYS A 220 -12.70 17.48 -0.70
N ASN A 221 -11.71 16.76 -1.19
CA ASN A 221 -11.47 16.53 -2.61
C ASN A 221 -10.87 15.14 -2.88
N GLY A 222 -11.10 14.22 -1.94
CA GLY A 222 -10.61 12.85 -1.98
C GLY A 222 -9.11 12.71 -1.78
N ILE A 223 -8.43 13.76 -1.33
CA ILE A 223 -7.00 13.71 -1.00
C ILE A 223 -6.81 13.28 0.45
N TYR A 224 -5.90 12.34 0.68
CA TYR A 224 -5.55 11.77 1.98
C TYR A 224 -4.05 11.71 2.17
N GLU A 225 -3.63 11.69 3.43
CA GLU A 225 -2.30 11.19 3.78
C GLU A 225 -2.30 9.65 3.73
N PRO A 226 -1.21 9.01 3.26
CA PRO A 226 -1.11 7.55 3.26
C PRO A 226 -1.37 6.90 4.63
N THR A 227 -0.89 7.52 5.71
CA THR A 227 -1.07 7.08 7.10
C THR A 227 -2.53 7.07 7.54
N ASP A 228 -3.35 8.02 7.07
CA ASP A 228 -4.79 8.07 7.36
C ASP A 228 -5.52 6.86 6.74
N LEU A 229 -5.19 6.51 5.50
CA LEU A 229 -5.79 5.35 4.82
C LEU A 229 -5.30 4.03 5.43
N LEU A 230 -4.01 3.91 5.71
CA LEU A 230 -3.40 2.72 6.32
C LEU A 230 -3.98 2.44 7.72
N SER A 231 -4.09 3.46 8.58
CA SER A 231 -4.63 3.29 9.94
C SER A 231 -6.10 2.84 9.93
N ARG A 232 -6.89 3.36 8.99
CA ARG A 232 -8.29 2.97 8.78
C ARG A 232 -8.45 1.66 8.02
N GLY A 233 -7.39 1.14 7.39
CA GLY A 233 -7.46 -0.04 6.54
C GLY A 233 -8.35 0.16 5.30
N LEU A 234 -8.35 1.37 4.76
CA LEU A 234 -9.15 1.76 3.60
C LEU A 234 -8.25 1.75 2.37
N PHE A 235 -8.52 0.80 1.49
CA PHE A 235 -7.80 0.59 0.23
C PHE A 235 -8.84 0.31 -0.84
N PRO A 236 -8.59 0.64 -2.12
CA PRO A 236 -9.42 0.12 -3.18
C PRO A 236 -9.53 -1.40 -3.09
N LYS A 237 -10.74 -1.92 -3.33
CA LYS A 237 -11.11 -3.34 -3.17
C LYS A 237 -10.96 -3.91 -1.76
N SER A 238 -10.78 -3.09 -0.73
CA SER A 238 -10.73 -3.61 0.65
C SER A 238 -12.10 -4.11 1.09
N LEU A 239 -12.09 -5.13 1.93
CA LEU A 239 -13.31 -5.69 2.53
C LEU A 239 -14.08 -4.71 3.44
N LYS A 240 -13.51 -3.54 3.72
CA LYS A 240 -14.17 -2.47 4.49
C LYS A 240 -15.08 -1.58 3.63
N LEU A 241 -14.94 -1.64 2.30
CA LEU A 241 -15.80 -0.89 1.39
C LEU A 241 -17.08 -1.68 1.11
N ALA A 242 -18.20 -0.97 0.93
CA ALA A 242 -19.47 -1.59 0.58
C ALA A 242 -19.42 -2.30 -0.79
N CYS A 243 -18.63 -1.80 -1.75
CA CYS A 243 -18.45 -2.45 -3.07
C CYS A 243 -17.73 -3.79 -2.96
N LYS A 244 -17.07 -4.06 -1.83
CA LYS A 244 -16.19 -5.20 -1.54
C LYS A 244 -15.07 -5.33 -2.57
N ARG A 245 -15.40 -5.75 -3.80
CA ARG A 245 -14.44 -6.10 -4.87
C ARG A 245 -14.88 -5.70 -6.30
N GLY A 246 -16.05 -5.08 -6.48
CA GLY A 246 -16.58 -4.72 -7.81
C GLY A 246 -16.06 -3.38 -8.39
N CYS A 247 -15.94 -2.36 -7.54
CA CYS A 247 -15.57 -0.99 -7.92
C CYS A 247 -14.15 -0.89 -8.53
N GLN A 248 -13.94 -0.07 -9.56
CA GLN A 248 -12.62 0.16 -10.19
C GLN A 248 -11.90 1.39 -9.60
N CYS A 249 -11.97 1.57 -8.28
CA CYS A 249 -11.27 2.67 -7.61
C CYS A 249 -9.74 2.47 -7.64
N SER A 250 -8.99 3.56 -7.63
CA SER A 250 -7.54 3.55 -7.55
C SER A 250 -7.03 4.68 -6.64
N LEU A 251 -5.72 4.66 -6.33
CA LEU A 251 -5.04 5.75 -5.64
C LEU A 251 -4.00 6.35 -6.58
N LYS A 252 -3.95 7.68 -6.61
CA LYS A 252 -2.97 8.43 -7.40
C LYS A 252 -2.15 9.32 -6.47
N ALA A 253 -0.83 9.22 -6.50
CA ALA A 253 0.03 10.20 -5.82
C ALA A 253 -0.22 11.59 -6.39
N VAL A 254 -0.41 12.58 -5.52
CA VAL A 254 -0.67 13.97 -5.88
C VAL A 254 0.15 14.91 -5.00
N ARG A 255 0.33 16.14 -5.46
CA ARG A 255 0.89 17.20 -4.60
C ARG A 255 -0.08 17.45 -3.45
N ARG A 256 0.47 17.53 -2.24
CA ARG A 256 -0.29 17.97 -1.06
C ARG A 256 -0.90 19.35 -1.33
N PRO A 257 -2.23 19.54 -1.14
CA PRO A 257 -2.86 20.84 -1.29
C PRO A 257 -2.23 21.86 -0.34
N ALA A 258 -2.09 23.11 -0.82
CA ALA A 258 -1.65 24.21 0.01
C ALA A 258 -2.69 24.51 1.10
N GLY A 259 -2.22 25.01 2.25
CA GLY A 259 -3.06 25.36 3.39
C GLY A 259 -2.94 24.38 4.56
N ARG A 260 -3.30 24.87 5.74
CA ARG A 260 -3.29 24.05 6.96
C ARG A 260 -4.29 22.92 6.77
N ARG A 261 -3.87 21.67 7.05
CA ARG A 261 -4.80 20.55 7.23
C ARG A 261 -5.89 21.05 8.19
N PRO A 262 -7.16 21.14 7.78
CA PRO A 262 -8.21 21.54 8.69
C PRO A 262 -8.11 20.62 9.90
N PRO A 263 -8.25 21.13 11.13
CA PRO A 263 -8.30 20.26 12.29
C PRO A 263 -9.36 19.22 11.98
N TRP A 264 -8.93 17.99 11.73
CA TRP A 264 -9.83 16.89 11.54
C TRP A 264 -10.62 16.86 12.84
N LYS A 265 -11.93 17.14 12.79
CA LYS A 265 -12.77 16.99 13.97
C LYS A 265 -12.63 15.52 14.35
N ALA A 266 -11.74 15.22 15.28
CA ALA A 266 -11.54 13.90 15.82
C ALA A 266 -12.85 13.55 16.52
N GLY A 267 -13.77 12.91 15.79
CA GLY A 267 -15.07 12.49 16.30
C GLY A 267 -15.89 13.62 16.93
N VAL A 268 -16.82 14.17 16.17
CA VAL A 268 -18.08 14.60 16.78
C VAL A 268 -18.67 13.36 17.48
N GLY A 269 -18.75 13.40 18.81
CA GLY A 269 -19.66 12.61 19.64
C GLY A 269 -19.44 11.09 19.64
N SER A 270 -18.68 10.61 20.62
CA SER A 270 -19.16 9.45 21.38
C SER A 270 -20.47 9.87 22.04
N THR A 271 -21.60 9.66 21.38
CA THR A 271 -22.90 9.74 22.03
C THR A 271 -22.97 8.55 22.98
N THR A 272 -22.60 8.76 24.24
CA THR A 272 -22.98 7.87 25.32
C THR A 272 -24.50 7.87 25.36
N VAL A 273 -25.10 6.82 24.81
CA VAL A 273 -26.51 6.49 25.03
C VAL A 273 -26.59 6.07 26.50
N GLY A 274 -27.13 6.96 27.33
CA GLY A 274 -27.56 6.64 28.68
C GLY A 274 -28.90 5.92 28.68
#